data_AF-A0A6C0DQN3-F1
#
_entry.id   AF-A0A6C0DQN3-F1
#
_cell.length_a   1.000
_cell.length_b   1.000
_cell.length_c   1.000
_cell.angle_alpha   90.00
_cell.angle_beta   90.00
_cell.angle_gamma   90.00
#
_symmetry.space_group_name_H-M   'P 1'
#
loop_
_entity.id
_entity.type
_entity.pdbx_description
1 polymer ?
#
loop_
_entity_poly.entity_id
_entity_poly.type
_entity_poly.pdbx_seq_one_letter_code
_entity_poly.pdbx_strand_id
1 'polypeptide(L)'
;MYFSKNNSIIIYILMTKTRKQRSGKRFTKKVIGGADANMDNCQYPATFHGLHEWHNAMFEKLGWMVLAKEKHMDDKITSYKNGLNRLKEKLQCKWNSTEEQDRKDDLKILADNVEILIAHVARDFP
;
A
#
# COMPACT_ATOMS: atom_id res chain seq x y z
N MET A 1 3.22 -32.51 20.73
CA MET A 1 3.35 -31.04 20.85
C MET A 1 2.21 -30.39 20.09
N TYR A 2 1.23 -29.84 20.82
CA TYR A 2 0.09 -29.12 20.25
C TYR A 2 0.40 -27.64 20.27
N PHE A 3 0.53 -27.00 19.11
CA PHE A 3 0.48 -25.54 19.03
C PHE A 3 -0.33 -25.07 17.81
N SER A 4 -1.51 -24.54 18.16
CA SER A 4 -2.21 -23.40 17.57
C SER A 4 -2.68 -23.46 16.11
N LYS A 5 -3.87 -24.02 15.92
CA LYS A 5 -4.75 -23.81 14.75
C LYS A 5 -5.55 -22.49 14.83
N ASN A 6 -5.16 -21.52 15.66
CA ASN A 6 -6.02 -20.37 15.98
C ASN A 6 -5.65 -19.05 15.27
N ASN A 7 -4.58 -19.00 14.46
CA ASN A 7 -4.15 -17.74 13.83
C ASN A 7 -4.81 -17.44 12.48
N SER A 8 -5.49 -18.40 11.85
CA SER A 8 -6.06 -18.21 10.51
C SER A 8 -7.43 -17.50 10.51
N ILE A 9 -8.17 -17.56 11.61
CA ILE A 9 -9.54 -17.01 11.70
C ILE A 9 -9.55 -15.52 12.11
N ILE A 10 -8.53 -15.04 12.82
CA ILE A 10 -8.49 -13.66 13.33
C ILE A 10 -8.27 -12.64 12.19
N ILE A 11 -7.57 -13.01 11.12
CA ILE A 11 -7.32 -12.10 9.98
C ILE A 11 -8.62 -11.80 9.21
N TYR A 12 -9.50 -12.79 9.03
CA TYR A 12 -10.76 -12.60 8.31
C TYR A 12 -11.78 -11.74 9.09
N ILE A 13 -11.70 -11.70 10.43
CA ILE A 13 -12.64 -10.93 11.27
C ILE A 13 -12.29 -9.44 11.30
N LEU A 14 -11.01 -9.06 11.10
CA LEU A 14 -10.60 -7.65 11.06
C LEU A 14 -10.95 -6.93 9.74
N MET A 15 -11.19 -7.68 8.65
CA MET A 15 -11.52 -7.07 7.35
C MET A 15 -13.02 -6.72 7.16
N THR A 16 -13.92 -7.07 8.08
CA THR A 16 -15.37 -6.86 7.89
C THR A 16 -16.01 -5.85 8.86
N LYS A 17 -15.23 -5.20 9.74
CA LYS A 17 -15.76 -4.20 10.69
C LYS A 17 -14.91 -2.93 10.74
N THR A 18 -15.17 -1.99 9.83
CA THR A 18 -15.04 -0.54 10.10
C THR A 18 -15.71 0.30 9.01
N ARG A 19 -17.02 0.11 8.80
CA ARG A 19 -17.89 1.20 8.31
C ARG A 19 -18.41 1.94 9.55
N LYS A 20 -17.71 3.00 9.97
CA LYS A 20 -18.25 3.96 10.95
C LYS A 20 -17.75 5.35 10.63
N GLN A 21 -18.68 6.19 10.19
CA GLN A 21 -18.52 7.64 10.02
C GLN A 21 -17.77 8.23 11.21
N ARG A 22 -16.72 9.00 10.93
CA ARG A 22 -16.21 10.01 11.87
C ARG A 22 -16.17 11.35 11.17
N SER A 23 -17.16 12.15 11.57
CA SER A 23 -17.26 13.58 11.45
C SER A 23 -15.94 14.31 11.78
N GLY A 24 -15.64 15.31 10.96
CA GLY A 24 -14.96 16.56 11.30
C GLY A 24 -13.89 16.54 12.39
N LYS A 25 -12.62 16.51 11.97
CA LYS A 25 -11.56 17.22 12.66
C LYS A 25 -10.51 17.68 11.65
N ARG A 26 -10.48 18.99 11.37
CA ARG A 26 -9.39 19.67 10.66
C ARG A 26 -8.10 19.36 11.41
N PHE A 27 -7.24 18.54 10.82
CA PHE A 27 -5.88 18.38 11.28
C PHE A 27 -5.02 19.31 10.43
N THR A 28 -4.64 20.46 10.99
CA THR A 28 -3.62 21.34 10.41
C THR A 28 -2.28 20.61 10.49
N LYS A 29 -1.86 19.99 9.38
CA LYS A 29 -0.57 19.30 9.32
C LYS A 29 0.53 20.31 9.05
N LYS A 30 1.36 20.51 10.08
CA LYS A 30 2.61 21.25 10.11
C LYS A 30 3.52 20.74 8.98
N VAL A 31 3.95 21.65 8.10
CA VAL A 31 4.93 21.40 7.04
C VAL A 31 6.27 21.17 7.70
N ILE A 32 6.82 19.96 7.59
CA ILE A 32 8.21 19.67 7.91
C ILE A 32 8.88 19.44 6.56
N GLY A 33 9.66 20.43 6.13
CA GLY A 33 10.55 20.32 4.98
C GLY A 33 11.84 19.59 5.37
N GLY A 34 12.44 18.91 4.38
CA GLY A 34 13.82 18.44 4.41
C GLY A 34 13.99 16.98 4.02
N ALA A 35 13.95 16.69 2.72
CA ALA A 35 14.71 15.61 2.08
C ALA A 35 14.66 15.81 0.56
N ASP A 36 15.83 16.01 -0.01
CA ASP A 36 16.08 16.52 -1.35
C ASP A 36 16.24 15.36 -2.32
N ALA A 37 15.41 15.34 -3.38
CA ALA A 37 15.73 14.78 -4.71
C ALA A 37 14.48 14.88 -5.59
N ASN A 38 14.45 15.91 -6.44
CA ASN A 38 13.99 15.81 -7.83
C ASN A 38 12.78 14.87 -8.09
N MET A 39 11.61 15.22 -7.55
CA MET A 39 10.35 14.49 -7.82
C MET A 39 9.64 15.01 -9.08
N ASP A 40 10.42 15.50 -10.04
CA ASP A 40 9.94 16.33 -11.16
C ASP A 40 9.92 15.62 -12.52
N ASN A 41 9.96 14.28 -12.55
CA ASN A 41 9.58 13.62 -13.79
C ASN A 41 8.73 12.37 -13.55
N CYS A 42 7.41 12.60 -13.56
CA CYS A 42 6.44 11.56 -13.92
C CYS A 42 6.59 11.21 -15.40
N GLN A 43 7.78 10.77 -15.82
CA GLN A 43 8.16 10.55 -17.22
C GLN A 43 7.19 9.62 -17.95
N TYR A 44 6.52 8.75 -17.17
CA TYR A 44 5.42 7.91 -17.61
C TYR A 44 4.29 7.99 -16.58
N PRO A 45 3.28 8.85 -16.81
CA PRO A 45 2.15 8.99 -15.91
C PRO A 45 1.22 7.78 -16.08
N ALA A 46 1.01 7.04 -14.99
CA ALA A 46 0.05 5.95 -14.99
C ALA A 46 -1.39 6.49 -15.06
N THR A 47 -2.29 5.72 -15.67
CA THR A 47 -3.72 6.01 -15.63
C THR A 47 -4.28 5.66 -14.25
N PHE A 48 -5.38 6.32 -13.85
CA PHE A 48 -6.07 5.98 -12.60
C PHE A 48 -6.49 4.51 -12.56
N HIS A 49 -7.03 4.03 -13.67
CA HIS A 49 -7.40 2.63 -13.82
C HIS A 49 -6.21 1.69 -13.63
N GLY A 50 -5.08 1.96 -14.29
CA GLY A 50 -3.88 1.15 -14.15
C GLY A 50 -3.30 1.15 -12.73
N LEU A 51 -3.38 2.27 -12.02
CA LEU A 51 -2.97 2.35 -10.61
C LEU A 51 -3.89 1.51 -9.70
N HIS A 52 -5.19 1.55 -9.95
CA HIS A 52 -6.17 0.76 -9.20
C HIS A 52 -6.02 -0.74 -9.44
N GLU A 53 -5.85 -1.16 -10.69
CA GLU A 53 -5.56 -2.56 -11.02
C GLU A 53 -4.25 -3.04 -10.40
N TRP A 54 -3.20 -2.22 -10.47
CA TRP A 54 -1.92 -2.55 -9.86
C TRP A 54 -2.05 -2.66 -8.33
N HIS A 55 -2.75 -1.73 -7.69
CA HIS A 55 -3.07 -1.84 -6.27
C HIS A 55 -3.71 -3.19 -5.94
N ASN A 56 -4.79 -3.57 -6.62
CA ASN A 56 -5.48 -4.82 -6.36
C ASN A 56 -4.58 -6.04 -6.56
N ALA A 57 -3.80 -6.05 -7.66
CA ALA A 57 -2.85 -7.12 -7.93
C ALA A 57 -1.78 -7.27 -6.84
N MET A 58 -1.38 -6.18 -6.16
CA MET A 58 -0.42 -6.24 -5.05
C MET A 58 -1.04 -6.92 -3.81
N PHE A 59 -2.32 -6.68 -3.52
CA PHE A 59 -3.00 -7.35 -2.41
C PHE A 59 -3.21 -8.85 -2.70
N GLU A 60 -3.56 -9.21 -3.94
CA GLU A 60 -3.67 -10.63 -4.33
C GLU A 60 -2.33 -11.34 -4.23
N LYS A 61 -1.24 -10.70 -4.70
CA LYS A 61 0.12 -11.25 -4.64
C LYS A 61 0.62 -11.45 -3.21
N LEU A 62 0.05 -10.79 -2.20
CA LEU A 62 0.40 -11.02 -0.79
C LEU A 62 0.18 -12.49 -0.39
N GLY A 63 -0.90 -13.12 -0.85
CA GLY A 63 -1.16 -14.54 -0.58
C GLY A 63 -0.05 -15.45 -1.13
N TRP A 64 0.50 -15.10 -2.30
CA TRP A 64 1.60 -15.83 -2.92
C TRP A 64 2.92 -15.63 -2.18
N MET A 65 3.12 -14.50 -1.50
CA MET A 65 4.33 -14.25 -0.72
C MET A 65 4.44 -15.18 0.49
N VAL A 66 3.30 -15.57 1.07
CA VAL A 66 3.27 -16.57 2.15
C VAL A 66 3.87 -17.89 1.67
N LEU A 67 3.50 -18.35 0.46
CA LEU A 67 4.04 -19.56 -0.14
C LEU A 67 5.50 -19.41 -0.55
N ALA A 68 5.89 -18.23 -1.06
CA ALA A 68 7.27 -17.94 -1.42
C ALA A 68 8.21 -18.00 -0.20
N LYS A 69 7.76 -17.52 0.96
CA LYS A 69 8.50 -17.58 2.22
C LYS A 69 8.75 -19.02 2.66
N GLU A 70 7.72 -19.88 2.59
CA GLU A 70 7.85 -21.29 2.94
C GLU A 70 8.87 -22.02 2.04
N LYS A 71 8.96 -21.60 0.77
CA LYS A 71 9.89 -22.17 -0.22
C LYS A 71 11.24 -21.47 -0.29
N HIS A 72 11.55 -20.55 0.63
CA HIS A 72 12.81 -19.78 0.64
C HIS A 72 13.09 -19.05 -0.69
N MET A 73 12.06 -18.53 -1.35
CA MET A 73 12.17 -17.77 -2.61
C MET A 73 12.33 -16.27 -2.34
N ASP A 74 13.48 -15.89 -1.76
CA ASP A 74 13.74 -14.51 -1.29
C ASP A 74 13.80 -13.47 -2.42
N ASP A 75 14.15 -13.90 -3.64
CA ASP A 75 14.14 -13.09 -4.86
C ASP A 75 12.72 -12.59 -5.18
N LYS A 76 11.71 -13.45 -5.02
CA LYS A 76 10.31 -13.11 -5.26
C LYS A 76 9.77 -12.16 -4.22
N ILE A 77 10.12 -12.36 -2.95
CA ILE A 77 9.74 -11.47 -1.85
C ILE A 77 10.36 -10.08 -2.07
N THR A 78 11.64 -10.03 -2.43
CA THR A 78 12.34 -8.77 -2.74
C THR A 78 11.72 -8.06 -3.95
N SER A 79 11.42 -8.80 -5.02
CA SER A 79 10.76 -8.26 -6.21
C SER A 79 9.38 -7.67 -5.87
N TYR A 80 8.61 -8.36 -5.01
CA TYR A 80 7.32 -7.88 -4.53
C TYR A 80 7.42 -6.61 -3.69
N LYS A 81 8.35 -6.55 -2.71
CA LYS A 81 8.65 -5.34 -1.92
C LYS A 81 8.98 -4.15 -2.84
N ASN A 82 9.82 -4.38 -3.85
CA ASN A 82 10.16 -3.35 -4.84
C ASN A 82 8.94 -2.91 -5.66
N GLY A 83 8.04 -3.83 -6.02
CA GLY A 83 6.78 -3.53 -6.68
C GLY A 83 5.87 -2.61 -5.87
N LEU A 84 5.75 -2.85 -4.56
CA LEU A 84 4.99 -2.00 -3.64
C LEU A 84 5.57 -0.58 -3.55
N ASN A 85 6.89 -0.46 -3.42
CA ASN A 85 7.55 0.85 -3.37
C ASN A 85 7.33 1.64 -4.66
N ARG A 86 7.47 0.99 -5.82
CA ARG A 86 7.19 1.62 -7.13
C ARG A 86 5.73 2.06 -7.26
N LEU A 87 4.79 1.27 -6.76
CA LEU A 87 3.38 1.65 -6.76
C LEU A 87 3.14 2.89 -5.88
N LYS A 88 3.74 2.93 -4.68
CA LYS A 88 3.69 4.10 -3.78
C LYS A 88 4.23 5.36 -4.46
N GLU A 89 5.40 5.28 -5.07
CA GLU A 89 6.01 6.39 -5.82
C GLU A 89 5.10 6.87 -6.95
N LYS A 90 4.50 5.94 -7.72
CA LYS A 90 3.60 6.30 -8.82
C LYS A 90 2.28 6.90 -8.36
N LEU A 91 1.74 6.45 -7.23
CA LEU A 91 0.56 7.07 -6.60
C LEU A 91 0.86 8.51 -6.15
N GLN A 92 2.02 8.75 -5.52
CA GLN A 92 2.45 10.09 -5.11
C GLN A 92 2.68 11.01 -6.33
N CYS A 93 3.31 10.48 -7.37
CA CYS A 93 3.51 11.16 -8.64
C CYS A 93 2.18 11.59 -9.29
N LYS A 94 1.19 10.69 -9.28
CA LYS A 94 -0.15 10.97 -9.80
C LYS A 94 -0.91 11.95 -8.92
N TRP A 95 -0.77 11.85 -7.60
CA TRP A 95 -1.42 12.74 -6.63
C TRP A 95 -0.95 14.18 -6.80
N ASN A 96 0.34 14.40 -7.00
CA ASN A 96 0.92 15.73 -7.24
C ASN A 96 0.50 16.35 -8.58
N SER A 97 0.31 15.53 -9.61
CA SER A 97 -0.07 15.98 -10.96
C SER A 97 -1.57 16.08 -11.19
N THR A 98 -2.40 15.56 -10.27
CA THR A 98 -3.85 15.69 -10.36
C THR A 98 -4.26 17.07 -9.85
N GLU A 99 -5.23 17.72 -10.48
CA GLU A 99 -5.78 19.01 -9.99
C GLU A 99 -7.07 18.80 -9.20
N GLU A 100 -7.95 17.91 -9.68
CA GLU A 100 -9.25 17.60 -9.10
C GLU A 100 -9.13 17.03 -7.68
N GLN A 101 -9.81 17.66 -6.72
CA GLN A 101 -9.71 17.32 -5.31
C GLN A 101 -10.27 15.92 -4.99
N ASP A 102 -11.42 15.55 -5.57
CA ASP A 102 -12.04 14.25 -5.32
C ASP A 102 -11.10 13.09 -5.73
N ARG A 103 -10.49 13.22 -6.91
CA ARG A 103 -9.48 12.25 -7.37
C ARG A 103 -8.22 12.22 -6.53
N LYS A 104 -7.82 13.36 -5.94
CA LYS A 104 -6.70 13.38 -4.99
C LYS A 104 -7.02 12.61 -3.72
N ASP A 105 -8.24 12.74 -3.22
CA ASP A 105 -8.69 12.03 -2.03
C ASP A 105 -8.71 10.51 -2.29
N ASP A 106 -9.19 10.08 -3.46
CA ASP A 106 -9.11 8.66 -3.87
C ASP A 106 -7.66 8.15 -3.97
N LEU A 107 -6.77 8.90 -4.61
CA LEU A 107 -5.35 8.54 -4.71
C LEU A 107 -4.67 8.47 -3.34
N LYS A 108 -5.05 9.36 -2.43
CA LYS A 108 -4.53 9.36 -1.06
C LYS A 108 -4.99 8.11 -0.31
N ILE A 109 -6.25 7.72 -0.43
CA ILE A 109 -6.76 6.47 0.16
C ILE A 109 -5.97 5.26 -0.37
N LEU A 110 -5.74 5.20 -1.68
CA LEU A 110 -4.91 4.14 -2.28
C LEU A 110 -3.48 4.16 -1.73
N ALA A 111 -2.84 5.33 -1.66
CA ALA A 111 -1.48 5.47 -1.14
C ALA A 111 -1.36 5.05 0.34
N ASP A 112 -2.32 5.46 1.18
CA ASP A 112 -2.39 5.09 2.59
C ASP A 112 -2.55 3.57 2.74
N ASN A 113 -3.40 2.93 1.92
CA ASN A 113 -3.57 1.48 1.91
C ASN A 113 -2.27 0.74 1.50
N VAL A 114 -1.55 1.23 0.49
CA VAL A 114 -0.26 0.66 0.08
C VAL A 114 0.78 0.82 1.18
N GLU A 115 0.79 1.95 1.90
CA GLU A 115 1.72 2.17 3.01
C GLU A 115 1.48 1.19 4.17
N ILE A 116 0.22 0.94 4.50
CA ILE A 116 -0.16 -0.12 5.45
C ILE A 116 0.36 -1.47 4.96
N LEU A 117 0.11 -1.81 3.69
CA LEU A 117 0.57 -3.07 3.12
C LEU A 117 2.10 -3.23 3.18
N ILE A 118 2.86 -2.18 2.87
CA ILE A 118 4.33 -2.17 2.99
C ILE A 118 4.76 -2.45 4.43
N ALA A 119 4.13 -1.79 5.42
CA ALA A 119 4.45 -2.00 6.82
C ALA A 119 4.15 -3.44 7.27
N HIS A 120 3.03 -4.01 6.81
CA HIS A 120 2.70 -5.42 7.04
C HIS A 120 3.76 -6.35 6.45
N VAL A 121 4.14 -6.13 5.18
CA VAL A 121 5.12 -6.97 4.48
C VAL A 121 6.50 -6.89 5.13
N ALA A 122 6.93 -5.70 5.53
CA ALA A 122 8.22 -5.51 6.21
C ALA A 122 8.28 -6.25 7.56
N ARG A 123 7.16 -6.34 8.28
CA ARG A 123 7.08 -7.06 9.55
C ARG A 123 7.02 -8.58 9.35
N ASP A 124 6.19 -9.04 8.42
CA ASP A 124 5.87 -10.46 8.28
C ASP A 124 6.89 -11.20 7.40
N PHE A 125 7.61 -10.48 6.53
CA PHE A 125 8.66 -10.98 5.64
C PHE A 125 9.93 -10.12 5.80
N PRO A 126 10.70 -10.27 6.89
CA PRO A 126 11.95 -9.55 7.09
C PRO A 126 12.94 -9.85 5.95
#